data_AF-A0A1G1GDA2-F1
#
_entry.id   AF-A0A1G1GDA2-F1
#
_cell.length_a   1.000
_cell.length_b   1.000
_cell.length_c   1.000
_cell.angle_alpha   90.00
_cell.angle_beta   90.00
_cell.angle_gamma   90.00
#
_symmetry.space_group_name_H-M   'P 1'
#
loop_
_entity.id
_entity.type
_entity.pdbx_description
1 polymer ?
#
loop_
_entity_poly.entity_id
_entity_poly.type
_entity_poly.pdbx_seq_one_letter_code
_entity_poly.pdbx_strand_id
1 'polypeptide(L)'
;MSDVDEEITRRDFFSIVGWGGVAATLGGSAFSFYRFYSPNVLYESQKVFKIGKPSEYPPGLSEKWKKERQVWVVRNESGIYVMISICRHLGCTPNWFQDKQAFLCPCHGSIFSIEGNVLGGPSPRLLWRAAVKIDPTDGQIVVDFNHRQDPDPMSTEQGLRVDEASREVEPFFLKV
;
A
#
# COMPACT_ATOMS: atom_id res chain seq x y z
N MET A 1 31.79 -51.58 6.80
CA MET A 1 32.86 -50.95 6.02
C MET A 1 33.22 -51.84 4.86
N SER A 2 32.66 -51.57 3.68
CA SER A 2 33.25 -52.01 2.42
C SER A 2 33.16 -50.79 1.52
N ASP A 3 34.19 -49.95 1.59
CA ASP A 3 34.51 -49.02 0.52
C ASP A 3 34.79 -49.87 -0.71
N VAL A 4 33.82 -49.91 -1.61
CA VAL A 4 34.03 -50.38 -2.99
C VAL A 4 34.25 -49.09 -3.78
N ASP A 5 35.51 -48.82 -4.10
CA ASP A 5 35.85 -47.84 -5.13
C ASP A 5 35.18 -48.28 -6.43
N GLU A 6 34.01 -47.71 -6.71
CA GLU A 6 33.26 -47.98 -7.94
C GLU A 6 34.00 -47.29 -9.09
N GLU A 7 34.90 -48.02 -9.76
CA GLU A 7 35.63 -47.52 -10.92
C GLU A 7 34.63 -47.16 -12.04
N ILE A 8 34.45 -45.85 -12.26
CA ILE A 8 33.54 -45.32 -13.28
C ILE A 8 33.96 -45.83 -14.66
N THR A 9 33.11 -46.63 -15.30
CA THR A 9 33.39 -47.10 -16.66
C THR A 9 33.27 -45.94 -17.66
N ARG A 10 33.92 -46.06 -18.82
CA ARG A 10 33.82 -45.02 -19.88
C ARG A 10 32.37 -44.74 -20.30
N ARG A 11 31.51 -45.77 -20.29
CA ARG A 11 30.09 -45.64 -20.62
C ARG A 11 29.34 -44.87 -19.53
N ASP A 12 29.64 -45.14 -18.28
CA ASP A 12 29.04 -44.47 -17.14
C ASP A 12 29.48 -43.02 -17.08
N PHE A 13 30.77 -42.76 -17.34
CA PHE A 13 31.31 -41.41 -17.47
C PHE A 13 30.55 -40.58 -18.51
N PHE A 14 30.38 -41.07 -19.74
CA PHE A 14 29.64 -40.34 -20.78
C PHE A 14 28.15 -40.18 -20.44
N SER A 15 27.54 -41.15 -19.75
CA SER A 15 26.14 -41.07 -19.33
C SER A 15 25.93 -40.04 -18.22
N ILE A 16 26.83 -39.98 -17.24
CA ILE A 16 26.82 -39.00 -16.15
C ILE A 16 27.04 -37.60 -16.71
N VAL A 17 28.01 -37.40 -17.61
CA VAL A 17 28.26 -36.10 -18.24
C VAL A 17 27.07 -35.67 -19.11
N GLY A 18 26.49 -36.58 -19.89
CA GLY A 18 25.33 -36.29 -20.73
C GLY A 18 24.11 -35.87 -19.92
N TRP A 19 23.70 -36.67 -18.93
CA TRP A 19 22.57 -36.34 -18.07
C TRP A 19 22.84 -35.15 -17.15
N GLY A 20 24.09 -34.96 -16.72
CA GLY A 20 24.52 -33.78 -15.98
C GLY A 20 24.36 -32.50 -16.80
N GLY A 21 24.75 -32.50 -18.08
CA GLY A 21 24.55 -31.37 -18.99
C GLY A 21 23.08 -31.03 -19.26
N VAL A 22 22.24 -32.06 -19.41
CA VAL A 22 20.78 -31.89 -19.54
C VAL A 22 20.18 -31.29 -18.27
N ALA A 23 20.53 -31.85 -17.10
CA ALA A 23 20.05 -31.36 -15.81
C ALA A 23 20.48 -29.91 -15.54
N ALA A 24 21.72 -29.55 -15.87
CA ALA A 24 22.23 -28.19 -15.74
C ALA A 24 21.47 -27.20 -16.64
N THR A 25 21.16 -27.60 -17.88
CA THR A 25 20.42 -26.76 -18.83
C THR A 25 18.97 -26.57 -18.40
N LEU A 26 18.29 -27.63 -17.97
CA LEU A 26 16.92 -27.57 -17.46
C LEU A 26 16.85 -26.75 -16.16
N GLY A 27 17.79 -26.97 -15.23
CA GLY A 27 17.87 -26.23 -13.98
C GLY A 27 18.16 -24.74 -14.20
N GLY A 28 19.11 -24.41 -15.07
CA GLY A 28 19.41 -23.02 -15.44
C GLY A 28 18.23 -22.32 -16.09
N SER A 29 17.55 -22.99 -17.03
CA SER A 29 16.37 -22.46 -17.70
C SER A 29 15.22 -22.23 -16.71
N ALA A 30 14.92 -23.21 -15.85
CA ALA A 30 13.89 -23.08 -14.81
C ALA A 30 14.20 -21.94 -13.85
N PHE A 31 15.46 -21.77 -13.44
CA PHE A 31 15.89 -20.64 -12.61
C PHE A 31 15.72 -19.30 -13.32
N SER A 32 16.08 -19.19 -14.60
CA SER A 32 15.84 -17.98 -15.39
C SER A 32 14.35 -17.66 -15.53
N PHE A 33 13.50 -18.67 -15.76
CA PHE A 33 12.05 -18.51 -15.78
C PHE A 33 11.51 -18.04 -14.43
N TYR A 34 11.94 -18.67 -13.33
CA TYR A 34 11.56 -18.25 -11.98
C TYR A 34 11.97 -16.79 -11.71
N ARG A 35 13.18 -16.40 -12.11
CA ARG A 35 13.71 -15.06 -11.92
C ARG A 35 13.00 -14.03 -12.80
N PHE A 36 12.53 -14.42 -13.97
CA PHE A 36 11.70 -13.58 -14.84
C PHE A 36 10.31 -13.30 -14.22
N TYR A 37 9.67 -14.33 -13.66
CA TYR A 37 8.38 -14.20 -12.98
C TYR A 37 8.46 -13.59 -11.57
N SER A 38 9.67 -13.48 -11.02
CA SER A 38 9.94 -12.79 -9.76
C SER A 38 10.41 -11.37 -10.08
N PRO A 39 9.49 -10.40 -10.27
CA PRO A 39 9.89 -9.05 -10.64
C PRO A 39 10.81 -8.48 -9.55
N ASN A 40 11.97 -7.96 -9.98
CA ASN A 40 12.76 -7.10 -9.11
C ASN A 40 11.96 -5.82 -8.89
N VAL A 41 11.53 -5.58 -7.65
CA VAL A 41 10.81 -4.35 -7.30
C VAL A 41 11.81 -3.20 -7.38
N LEU A 42 11.79 -2.46 -8.49
CA LEU A 42 12.39 -1.13 -8.54
C LEU A 42 11.61 -0.26 -7.57
N TYR A 43 12.27 0.25 -6.53
CA TYR A 43 11.65 1.12 -5.54
C TYR A 43 11.18 2.41 -6.22
N GLU A 44 9.88 2.52 -6.43
CA GLU A 44 9.22 3.73 -6.91
C GLU A 44 9.08 4.79 -5.80
N SER A 45 8.81 6.02 -6.24
CA SER A 45 8.86 7.34 -5.58
C SER A 45 8.67 7.41 -4.07
N GLN A 46 9.26 8.44 -3.46
CA GLN A 46 9.23 8.65 -2.02
C GLN A 46 7.80 8.54 -1.46
N LYS A 47 7.56 7.46 -0.72
CA LYS A 47 6.33 7.25 0.05
C LYS A 47 6.18 8.26 1.19
N VAL A 48 7.20 9.10 1.42
CA VAL A 48 7.13 10.24 2.32
C VAL A 48 7.26 11.49 1.48
N PHE A 49 6.24 12.35 1.47
CA PHE A 49 6.23 13.57 0.68
C PHE A 49 5.58 14.74 1.42
N LYS A 50 5.90 15.95 1.00
CA LYS A 50 5.33 17.19 1.55
C LYS A 50 4.16 17.66 0.70
N ILE A 51 3.11 18.16 1.35
CA ILE A 51 1.91 18.68 0.69
C ILE A 51 1.70 20.18 0.93
N GLY A 52 2.70 20.94 1.36
CA GLY A 52 2.54 22.36 1.67
C GLY A 52 2.04 22.62 3.10
N LYS A 53 1.65 23.86 3.39
CA LYS A 53 1.32 24.30 4.76
C LYS A 53 -0.15 24.00 5.13
N PRO A 54 -0.47 23.79 6.41
CA PRO A 54 -1.86 23.60 6.86
C PRO A 54 -2.81 24.74 6.48
N SER A 55 -2.32 25.98 6.41
CA SER A 55 -3.11 27.17 6.05
C SER A 55 -3.57 27.18 4.58
N GLU A 56 -2.95 26.39 3.70
CA GLU A 56 -3.34 26.30 2.29
C GLU A 56 -4.64 25.50 2.08
N TYR A 57 -5.09 24.76 3.11
CA TYR A 57 -6.26 23.89 3.03
C TYR A 57 -7.46 24.53 3.74
N PRO A 58 -8.48 25.02 3.02
CA PRO A 58 -9.73 25.45 3.64
C PRO A 58 -10.52 24.25 4.20
N PRO A 59 -11.51 24.47 5.08
CA PRO A 59 -12.43 23.41 5.51
C PRO A 59 -13.08 22.70 4.33
N GLY A 60 -13.19 21.38 4.40
CA GLY A 60 -13.69 20.51 3.33
C GLY A 60 -12.60 19.63 2.71
N LEU A 61 -12.88 19.14 1.51
CA LEU A 61 -12.02 18.21 0.78
C LEU A 61 -11.25 18.92 -0.35
N SER A 62 -9.95 18.65 -0.44
CA SER A 62 -9.06 19.11 -1.50
C SER A 62 -8.58 17.95 -2.36
N GLU A 63 -8.80 18.06 -3.69
CA GLU A 63 -8.33 17.10 -4.70
C GLU A 63 -6.95 17.45 -5.28
N LYS A 64 -6.26 18.47 -4.76
CA LYS A 64 -4.97 18.99 -5.27
C LYS A 64 -3.95 17.88 -5.57
N TRP A 65 -3.87 16.89 -4.69
CA TRP A 65 -2.85 15.82 -4.76
C TRP A 65 -3.36 14.48 -5.31
N LYS A 66 -4.61 14.42 -5.79
CA LYS A 66 -5.23 13.18 -6.26
C LYS A 66 -4.50 12.58 -7.46
N LYS A 67 -4.12 13.42 -8.45
CA LYS A 67 -3.48 12.96 -9.68
C LYS A 67 -2.01 12.57 -9.49
N GLU A 68 -1.30 13.30 -8.64
CA GLU A 68 0.15 13.14 -8.47
C GLU A 68 0.53 12.12 -7.39
N ARG A 69 -0.28 12.04 -6.32
CA ARG A 69 0.05 11.28 -5.11
C ARG A 69 -1.06 10.32 -4.66
N GLN A 70 -2.17 10.26 -5.39
CA GLN A 70 -3.33 9.43 -5.03
C GLN A 70 -3.82 9.67 -3.59
N VAL A 71 -3.95 10.94 -3.21
CA VAL A 71 -4.51 11.33 -1.91
C VAL A 71 -5.48 12.49 -2.01
N TRP A 72 -6.42 12.51 -1.07
CA TRP A 72 -7.24 13.66 -0.73
C TRP A 72 -6.81 14.23 0.60
N VAL A 73 -6.86 15.56 0.72
CA VAL A 73 -6.63 16.25 1.98
C VAL A 73 -7.99 16.73 2.47
N VAL A 74 -8.37 16.35 3.69
CA VAL A 74 -9.63 16.76 4.29
C VAL A 74 -9.35 17.57 5.53
N ARG A 75 -9.99 18.73 5.64
CA ARG A 75 -9.97 19.58 6.83
C ARG A 75 -11.37 19.66 7.43
N ASN A 76 -11.50 19.23 8.68
CA ASN A 76 -12.72 19.39 9.48
C ASN A 76 -12.41 20.16 10.78
N GLU A 77 -13.40 20.29 11.66
CA GLU A 77 -13.25 20.97 12.95
C GLU A 77 -12.22 20.30 13.88
N SER A 78 -11.99 18.99 13.71
CA SER A 78 -11.01 18.24 14.50
C SER A 78 -9.58 18.38 13.98
N GLY A 79 -9.39 18.82 12.74
CA GLY A 79 -8.07 18.97 12.12
C GLY A 79 -8.00 18.59 10.65
N ILE A 80 -6.78 18.33 10.18
CA ILE A 80 -6.48 17.91 8.81
C ILE A 80 -6.05 16.44 8.80
N TYR A 81 -6.68 15.62 7.98
CA TYR A 81 -6.24 14.25 7.70
C TYR A 81 -6.08 14.01 6.19
N VAL A 82 -5.29 13.00 5.84
CA VAL A 82 -5.00 12.65 4.45
C VAL A 82 -5.54 11.25 4.14
N MET A 83 -6.47 11.21 3.20
CA MET A 83 -7.12 9.99 2.73
C MET A 83 -6.41 9.45 1.48
N ILE A 84 -6.15 8.15 1.44
CA ILE A 84 -5.54 7.49 0.28
C ILE A 84 -6.65 7.13 -0.72
N SER A 85 -6.49 7.56 -1.97
CA SER A 85 -7.48 7.36 -3.04
C SER A 85 -7.38 6.00 -3.72
N ILE A 86 -7.29 4.94 -2.90
CA ILE A 86 -7.22 3.56 -3.36
C ILE A 86 -8.35 2.76 -2.71
N CYS A 87 -9.27 2.28 -3.55
CA CYS A 87 -10.40 1.45 -3.15
C CYS A 87 -9.91 0.13 -2.56
N ARG A 88 -10.48 -0.24 -1.41
CA ARG A 88 -10.10 -1.43 -0.64
C ARG A 88 -10.77 -2.71 -1.11
N HIS A 89 -11.55 -2.64 -2.19
CA HIS A 89 -12.02 -3.80 -2.93
C HIS A 89 -10.88 -4.41 -3.76
N LEU A 90 -10.50 -3.76 -4.86
CA LEU A 90 -9.50 -4.25 -5.82
C LEU A 90 -8.51 -3.16 -6.31
N GLY A 91 -8.40 -2.03 -5.61
CA GLY A 91 -7.36 -1.03 -5.86
C GLY A 91 -7.71 0.09 -6.85
N CYS A 92 -8.92 0.16 -7.39
CA CYS A 92 -9.36 1.28 -8.23
C CYS A 92 -9.32 2.62 -7.48
N THR A 93 -9.16 3.75 -8.17
CA THR A 93 -9.25 5.08 -7.54
C THR A 93 -10.70 5.59 -7.54
N PRO A 94 -11.35 5.76 -6.37
CA PRO A 94 -12.69 6.36 -6.29
C PRO A 94 -12.66 7.84 -6.69
N ASN A 95 -13.82 8.39 -7.02
CA ASN A 95 -14.00 9.82 -7.26
C ASN A 95 -14.83 10.45 -6.15
N TRP A 96 -14.47 11.67 -5.76
CA TRP A 96 -15.28 12.47 -4.85
C TRP A 96 -16.46 13.10 -5.60
N PHE A 97 -17.65 13.03 -5.00
CA PHE A 97 -18.86 13.64 -5.53
C PHE A 97 -19.41 14.63 -4.50
N GLN A 98 -19.25 15.92 -4.78
CA GLN A 98 -19.63 17.00 -3.86
C GLN A 98 -21.13 17.01 -3.54
N ASP A 99 -21.99 16.64 -4.49
CA ASP A 99 -23.45 16.54 -4.31
C ASP A 99 -23.84 15.43 -3.33
N LYS A 100 -23.06 14.35 -3.28
CA LYS A 100 -23.32 13.18 -2.42
C LYS A 100 -22.53 13.19 -1.12
N GLN A 101 -21.56 14.09 -0.99
CA GLN A 101 -20.57 14.09 0.09
C GLN A 101 -19.93 12.70 0.30
N ALA A 102 -19.65 12.01 -0.81
CA ALA A 102 -19.19 10.63 -0.80
C ALA A 102 -18.17 10.34 -1.90
N PHE A 103 -17.31 9.36 -1.65
CA PHE A 103 -16.43 8.77 -2.66
C PHE A 103 -17.12 7.61 -3.34
N LEU A 104 -17.25 7.64 -4.66
CA LEU A 104 -17.85 6.57 -5.45
C LEU A 104 -16.77 5.89 -6.30
N CYS A 105 -16.63 4.58 -6.12
CA CYS A 105 -15.73 3.74 -6.90
C CYS A 105 -16.40 3.31 -8.21
N PRO A 106 -15.89 3.71 -9.39
CA PRO A 106 -16.52 3.43 -10.68
C PRO A 106 -16.44 1.95 -11.09
N CYS A 107 -15.57 1.16 -10.47
CA CYS A 107 -15.34 -0.22 -10.90
C CYS A 107 -16.47 -1.18 -10.49
N HIS A 108 -16.92 -1.12 -9.24
CA HIS A 108 -17.91 -2.05 -8.68
C HIS A 108 -18.90 -1.38 -7.72
N GLY A 109 -18.93 -0.04 -7.68
CA GLY A 109 -19.93 0.71 -6.91
C GLY A 109 -19.68 0.76 -5.40
N SER A 110 -18.44 0.60 -4.91
CA SER A 110 -18.15 0.89 -3.50
C SER A 110 -18.35 2.38 -3.22
N ILE A 111 -19.06 2.69 -2.14
CA ILE A 111 -19.37 4.05 -1.70
C ILE A 111 -18.71 4.27 -0.34
N PHE A 112 -18.00 5.38 -0.17
CA PHE A 112 -17.36 5.75 1.08
C PHE A 112 -17.77 7.14 1.55
N SER A 113 -17.86 7.36 2.86
CA SER A 113 -18.09 8.69 3.45
C SER A 113 -16.83 9.56 3.33
N ILE A 114 -16.94 10.85 3.64
CA ILE A 114 -15.78 11.76 3.68
C ILE A 114 -14.72 11.30 4.68
N GLU A 115 -15.12 10.62 5.76
CA GLU A 115 -14.25 9.98 6.74
C GLU A 115 -13.62 8.66 6.24
N GLY A 116 -14.04 8.17 5.08
CA GLY A 116 -13.57 6.93 4.47
C GLY A 116 -14.35 5.67 4.86
N ASN A 117 -15.42 5.80 5.65
CA ASN A 117 -16.27 4.67 6.08
C ASN A 117 -17.01 4.06 4.89
N VAL A 118 -17.21 2.74 4.89
CA VAL A 118 -17.98 2.07 3.83
C VAL A 118 -19.47 2.39 4.04
N LEU A 119 -20.07 3.07 3.07
CA LEU A 119 -21.52 3.35 3.04
C LEU A 119 -22.28 2.32 2.19
N GLY A 120 -21.61 1.64 1.26
CA GLY A 120 -22.22 0.62 0.42
C GLY A 120 -21.26 -0.02 -0.60
N GLY A 121 -21.75 -1.06 -1.28
CA GLY A 121 -21.00 -1.81 -2.28
C GLY A 121 -20.06 -2.87 -1.71
N PRO A 122 -19.15 -3.45 -2.52
CA PRO A 122 -18.41 -4.67 -2.18
C PRO A 122 -17.13 -4.46 -1.38
N SER A 123 -16.80 -3.23 -0.95
CA SER A 123 -15.54 -2.99 -0.25
C SER A 123 -15.60 -3.59 1.15
N PRO A 124 -14.69 -4.52 1.52
CA PRO A 124 -14.74 -5.18 2.83
C PRO A 124 -14.26 -4.26 3.97
N ARG A 125 -13.55 -3.18 3.63
CA ARG A 125 -12.92 -2.25 4.56
C ARG A 125 -13.02 -0.82 4.07
N LEU A 126 -12.90 0.09 5.02
CA LEU A 126 -12.84 1.54 4.86
C LEU A 126 -11.53 2.01 4.20
N LEU A 127 -11.54 3.22 3.66
CA LEU A 127 -10.37 3.81 3.00
C LEU A 127 -9.21 4.04 3.99
N TRP A 128 -7.99 3.89 3.49
CA TRP A 128 -6.81 4.13 4.30
C TRP A 128 -6.58 5.62 4.56
N ARG A 129 -6.11 5.94 5.76
CA ARG A 129 -5.53 7.25 6.08
C ARG A 129 -4.01 7.14 6.16
N ALA A 130 -3.30 8.11 5.61
CA ALA A 130 -1.85 8.19 5.71
C ALA A 130 -1.43 8.87 7.01
N ALA A 131 -0.30 8.47 7.59
CA ALA A 131 0.32 9.20 8.70
C ALA A 131 0.70 10.60 8.24
N VAL A 132 0.44 11.57 9.12
CA VAL A 132 0.70 12.98 8.87
C VAL A 132 1.47 13.58 10.03
N LYS A 133 2.46 14.42 9.73
CA LYS A 133 3.21 15.19 10.72
C LYS A 133 3.56 16.56 10.16
N ILE A 134 3.79 17.53 11.03
CA ILE A 134 4.38 18.81 10.63
C ILE A 134 5.90 18.66 10.64
N ASP A 135 6.56 19.09 9.57
CA ASP A 135 8.01 19.23 9.55
C ASP A 135 8.42 20.43 10.42
N PRO A 136 9.30 20.23 11.42
CA PRO A 136 9.72 21.31 12.33
C PRO A 136 10.53 22.41 11.64
N THR A 137 11.09 22.16 10.45
CA THR A 137 11.99 23.11 9.77
C THR A 137 11.23 24.13 8.93
N ASP A 138 10.19 23.69 8.20
CA ASP A 138 9.47 24.53 7.24
C ASP A 138 7.96 24.63 7.48
N GLY A 139 7.44 23.91 8.49
CA GLY A 139 6.03 23.92 8.87
C GLY A 139 5.11 23.26 7.85
N GLN A 140 5.64 22.49 6.91
CA GLN A 140 4.84 21.79 5.91
C GLN A 140 4.29 20.46 6.47
N ILE A 141 3.13 20.05 5.94
CA ILE A 141 2.57 18.74 6.22
C ILE A 141 3.37 17.70 5.44
N VAL A 142 3.97 16.77 6.19
CA VAL A 142 4.62 15.57 5.67
C VAL A 142 3.63 14.42 5.77
N VAL A 143 3.37 13.79 4.63
CA VAL A 143 2.53 12.60 4.51
C VAL A 143 3.44 11.38 4.38
N ASP A 144 3.24 10.38 5.22
CA ASP A 144 3.92 9.09 5.14
C ASP A 144 2.93 7.99 4.73
N PHE A 145 3.09 7.53 3.50
CA PHE A 145 2.32 6.47 2.87
C PHE A 145 2.71 5.06 3.32
N ASN A 146 3.83 4.88 4.03
CA ASN A 146 4.21 3.57 4.59
C ASN A 146 3.39 3.25 5.83
N HIS A 147 3.13 4.27 6.64
CA HIS A 147 2.34 4.16 7.85
C HIS A 147 0.90 4.52 7.52
N ARG A 148 0.12 3.50 7.17
CA ARG A 148 -1.31 3.64 6.85
C ARG A 148 -2.14 3.12 8.02
N GLN A 149 -3.12 3.91 8.43
CA GLN A 149 -4.16 3.41 9.30
C GLN A 149 -5.10 2.53 8.47
N ASP A 150 -5.33 1.29 8.90
CA ASP A 150 -6.45 0.46 8.46
C ASP A 150 -7.51 0.51 9.57
N PRO A 151 -8.35 1.56 9.64
CA PRO A 151 -9.30 1.64 10.74
C PRO A 151 -10.12 0.35 10.85
N ASP A 152 -10.15 -0.22 12.05
CA ASP A 152 -10.95 -1.41 12.30
C ASP A 152 -12.41 -1.00 12.12
N PRO A 153 -13.21 -1.72 11.32
CA PRO A 153 -14.65 -1.45 11.24
C PRO A 153 -15.37 -1.54 12.60
N MET A 154 -14.75 -2.04 13.68
CA MET A 154 -15.38 -2.21 14.99
C MET A 154 -14.90 -1.31 16.14
N SER A 155 -13.91 -0.41 15.98
CA SER A 155 -13.29 0.21 17.19
C SER A 155 -13.88 1.53 17.69
N THR A 156 -14.58 2.37 16.89
CA THR A 156 -15.24 3.61 17.37
C THR A 156 -16.32 4.14 16.41
N GLU A 157 -17.29 4.90 16.90
CA GLU A 157 -18.31 5.63 16.10
C GLU A 157 -17.70 6.58 15.04
N GLN A 158 -16.43 6.93 15.18
CA GLN A 158 -15.71 7.89 14.34
C GLN A 158 -14.75 7.23 13.33
N GLY A 159 -14.67 5.88 13.31
CA GLY A 159 -13.81 5.14 12.37
C GLY A 159 -12.30 5.37 12.59
N LEU A 160 -11.86 5.58 13.83
CA LEU A 160 -10.44 5.67 14.19
C LEU A 160 -10.00 4.39 14.91
N ARG A 161 -8.90 3.78 14.45
CA ARG A 161 -8.23 2.68 15.17
C ARG A 161 -7.42 3.25 16.32
N VAL A 162 -7.71 2.79 17.53
CA VAL A 162 -6.88 2.94 18.72
C VAL A 162 -5.89 1.77 18.73
N ASP A 163 -4.61 2.02 18.98
CA ASP A 163 -3.62 0.98 19.27
C ASP A 163 -3.98 0.30 20.61
N GLU A 164 -4.23 -1.01 20.58
CA GLU A 164 -4.62 -1.80 21.76
C GLU A 164 -3.51 -1.92 22.83
N ALA A 165 -2.24 -1.70 22.47
CA ALA A 165 -1.10 -1.86 23.38
C ALA A 165 -0.64 -0.54 24.01
N SER A 166 -0.69 0.59 23.29
CA SER A 166 -0.16 1.87 23.77
C SER A 166 -1.22 2.91 24.16
N ARG A 167 -2.46 2.79 23.66
CA ARG A 167 -3.50 3.85 23.72
C ARG A 167 -3.04 5.26 23.26
N GLU A 168 -1.85 5.42 22.72
CA GLU A 168 -1.33 6.68 22.19
C GLU A 168 -0.94 6.47 20.74
N VAL A 169 -1.95 6.62 19.87
CA VAL A 169 -1.70 6.83 18.46
C VAL A 169 -1.64 8.33 18.25
N GLU A 170 -0.46 8.86 17.95
CA GLU A 170 -0.29 10.23 17.40
C GLU A 170 -1.41 10.46 16.38
N PRO A 171 -2.22 11.52 16.53
CA PRO A 171 -3.43 11.61 15.76
C PRO A 171 -3.07 11.65 14.27
N PHE A 172 -3.59 10.69 13.50
CA PHE A 172 -3.59 10.70 12.03
C PHE A 172 -4.39 11.89 11.44
N PHE A 173 -4.79 12.81 12.31
CA PHE A 173 -5.29 14.14 12.05
C PHE A 173 -4.34 15.15 12.71
N LEU A 174 -3.86 16.11 11.94
CA LEU A 174 -3.16 17.27 12.48
C LEU A 174 -4.19 18.18 13.12
N LYS A 175 -4.08 18.43 14.42
CA LYS A 175 -4.82 19.51 15.07
C LYS A 175 -4.21 20.84 14.59
N VAL A 176 -5.00 21.64 13.87
CA VAL A 176 -4.58 22.91 13.25
C VAL A 176 -5.44 24.03 13.81
#